data_AF-A0A8T6HUX9-F1
#
_entry.id   AF-A0A8T6HUX9-F1
#
_cell.length_a   1.000
_cell.length_b   1.000
_cell.length_c   1.000
_cell.angle_alpha   90.00
_cell.angle_beta   90.00
_cell.angle_gamma   90.00
#
_symmetry.space_group_name_H-M   'P 1'
#
loop_
_entity.id
_entity.type
_entity.pdbx_description
1 polymer ?
#
loop_
_entity_poly.entity_id
_entity_poly.type
_entity_poly.pdbx_seq_one_letter_code
_entity_poly.pdbx_strand_id
1 'polypeptide(L)'
;MEQILHLWDQYWRLVADYFAFDAAMLSEPEMIFRLMVQLCLLICSAFFSSSETALFSLSRLDLQQLRRERNPSSETIHELLDQPRRLIISVLTGNELVNIASAVNMAAIVVMLYEPEKAFVINMVVMIPLLLLLGEVTPKTIAVVNPVRYSTRIVAKPLWLWIRLIAPVQWAVRG
;
A
#
# COMPACT_ATOMS: atom_id res chain seq x y z
N MET A 1 -26.10 -32.80 21.29
CA MET A 1 -26.06 -31.88 20.13
C MET A 1 -26.33 -30.44 20.58
N GLU A 2 -27.36 -30.18 21.40
CA GLU A 2 -27.66 -28.85 21.97
C GLU A 2 -26.53 -28.24 22.82
N GLN A 3 -25.82 -29.05 23.61
CA GLN A 3 -24.70 -28.59 24.43
C GLN A 3 -23.51 -28.07 23.60
N ILE A 4 -23.28 -28.67 22.43
CA ILE A 4 -22.25 -28.22 21.48
C ILE A 4 -22.70 -26.90 20.82
N LEU A 5 -23.95 -26.80 20.41
CA LEU A 5 -24.51 -25.57 19.82
C LEU A 5 -24.43 -24.38 20.81
N HIS A 6 -24.73 -24.60 22.09
CA HIS A 6 -24.58 -23.56 23.12
C HIS A 6 -23.12 -23.13 23.34
N LEU A 7 -22.15 -24.05 23.24
CA LEU A 7 -20.72 -23.70 23.31
C LEU A 7 -20.28 -22.87 22.10
N TRP A 8 -20.80 -23.18 20.90
CA TRP A 8 -20.54 -22.39 19.69
C TRP A 8 -21.11 -20.97 19.79
N ASP A 9 -22.35 -20.83 20.27
CA ASP A 9 -22.97 -19.51 20.47
C ASP A 9 -22.21 -18.69 21.50
N GLN A 10 -21.77 -19.31 22.59
CA GLN A 10 -20.98 -18.65 23.63
C GLN A 10 -19.62 -18.19 23.10
N TYR A 11 -18.93 -19.05 22.32
CA TYR A 11 -17.67 -18.70 21.70
C TYR A 11 -17.82 -17.53 20.73
N TRP A 12 -18.84 -17.55 19.88
CA TRP A 12 -19.09 -16.47 18.93
C TRP A 12 -19.44 -15.14 19.61
N ARG A 13 -20.18 -15.17 20.72
CA ARG A 13 -20.45 -13.98 21.54
C ARG A 13 -19.18 -13.41 22.16
N LEU A 14 -18.34 -14.25 22.76
CA LEU A 14 -17.05 -13.81 23.33
C LEU A 14 -16.16 -13.15 22.27
N VAL A 15 -16.14 -13.72 21.06
CA VAL A 15 -15.43 -13.12 19.91
C VAL A 15 -16.07 -11.79 19.52
N ALA A 16 -17.39 -11.74 19.34
CA ALA A 16 -18.09 -10.51 18.99
C ALA A 16 -17.88 -9.39 20.02
N ASP A 17 -17.96 -9.71 21.30
CA ASP A 17 -17.77 -8.78 22.42
C ASP A 17 -16.29 -8.32 22.51
N TYR A 18 -15.34 -9.15 22.10
CA TYR A 18 -13.93 -8.76 22.03
C TYR A 18 -13.68 -7.69 20.95
N PHE A 19 -14.38 -7.78 19.82
CA PHE A 19 -14.31 -6.82 18.70
C PHE A 19 -15.34 -5.69 18.78
N ALA A 20 -16.19 -5.67 19.81
CA ALA A 20 -17.13 -4.59 20.00
C ALA A 20 -16.39 -3.30 20.39
N PHE A 21 -16.75 -2.20 19.73
CA PHE A 21 -16.27 -0.86 20.03
C PHE A 21 -17.42 0.13 19.94
N ASP A 22 -17.26 1.32 20.54
CA ASP A 22 -18.26 2.36 20.46
C ASP A 22 -18.27 3.00 19.06
N ALA A 23 -19.32 2.72 18.29
CA ALA A 23 -19.47 3.25 16.93
C ALA A 23 -19.59 4.79 16.90
N ALA A 24 -19.95 5.45 18.01
CA ALA A 24 -19.98 6.91 18.09
C ALA A 24 -18.59 7.51 17.83
N MET A 25 -17.52 6.82 18.21
CA MET A 25 -16.13 7.25 17.98
C MET A 25 -15.77 7.37 16.49
N LEU A 26 -16.48 6.70 15.59
CA LEU A 26 -16.26 6.83 14.14
C LEU A 26 -16.72 8.18 13.59
N SER A 27 -17.65 8.85 14.28
CA SER A 27 -18.17 10.15 13.87
C SER A 27 -17.31 11.32 14.34
N GLU A 28 -16.32 11.05 15.21
CA GLU A 28 -15.38 12.07 15.69
C GLU A 28 -14.54 12.63 14.53
N PRO A 29 -14.37 13.96 14.41
CA PRO A 29 -13.61 14.57 13.32
C PRO A 29 -12.18 14.05 13.19
N GLU A 30 -11.52 13.77 14.33
CA GLU A 30 -10.18 13.19 14.34
C GLU A 30 -10.16 11.79 13.73
N MET A 31 -11.15 10.95 14.05
CA MET A 31 -11.25 9.59 13.52
C MET A 31 -11.48 9.62 12.01
N ILE A 32 -12.39 10.48 11.53
CA ILE A 32 -12.64 10.67 10.09
C ILE A 32 -11.35 11.09 9.38
N PHE A 33 -10.60 12.04 9.95
CA PHE A 33 -9.32 12.47 9.40
C PHE A 33 -8.31 11.31 9.32
N ARG A 34 -8.15 10.54 10.40
CA ARG A 34 -7.24 9.38 10.44
C ARG A 34 -7.62 8.31 9.44
N LEU A 35 -8.92 8.05 9.24
CA LEU A 35 -9.41 7.09 8.24
C LEU A 35 -9.15 7.58 6.81
N MET A 36 -9.31 8.87 6.52
CA MET A 36 -8.94 9.44 5.22
C MET A 36 -7.44 9.34 4.95
N VAL A 37 -6.61 9.64 5.95
CA VAL A 37 -5.16 9.48 5.87
C VAL A 37 -4.81 8.01 5.65
N GLN A 38 -5.45 7.08 6.36
CA GLN A 38 -5.24 5.64 6.21
C GLN A 38 -5.54 5.17 4.79
N LEU A 39 -6.68 5.60 4.23
CA LEU A 39 -7.05 5.28 2.85
C LEU A 39 -6.02 5.82 1.85
N CYS A 40 -5.56 7.06 2.03
CA CYS A 40 -4.53 7.66 1.20
C CYS A 40 -3.21 6.87 1.27
N LEU A 41 -2.77 6.49 2.47
CA LEU A 41 -1.56 5.69 2.67
C LEU A 41 -1.67 4.31 2.02
N LEU A 42 -2.82 3.64 2.10
CA LEU A 42 -3.03 2.36 1.42
C LEU A 42 -2.96 2.49 -0.11
N ILE A 43 -3.52 3.57 -0.68
CA ILE A 43 -3.42 3.86 -2.11
C ILE A 43 -1.96 4.11 -2.51
N CYS A 44 -1.20 4.86 -1.71
CA CYS A 44 0.22 5.10 -1.94
C CYS A 44 1.06 3.81 -1.85
N SER A 45 0.78 2.94 -0.86
CA SER A 45 1.42 1.62 -0.72
C SER A 45 1.16 0.77 -1.97
N ALA A 46 -0.12 0.66 -2.36
CA ALA A 46 -0.54 -0.03 -3.57
C ALA A 46 0.15 0.53 -4.83
N PHE A 47 0.29 1.85 -4.93
CA PHE A 47 0.98 2.51 -6.04
C PHE A 47 2.45 2.10 -6.13
N PHE A 48 3.22 2.18 -5.03
CA PHE A 48 4.65 1.82 -5.08
C PHE A 48 4.85 0.34 -5.42
N SER A 49 4.11 -0.52 -4.74
CA SER A 49 4.16 -1.97 -4.92
C SER A 49 3.82 -2.41 -6.35
N SER A 50 2.75 -1.84 -6.92
CA SER A 50 2.36 -2.07 -8.32
C SER A 50 3.31 -1.44 -9.34
N SER A 51 3.94 -0.30 -9.02
CA SER A 51 4.86 0.41 -9.91
C SER A 51 6.12 -0.41 -10.22
N GLU A 52 6.70 -1.03 -9.20
CA GLU A 52 7.82 -1.96 -9.37
C GLU A 52 7.43 -3.07 -10.34
N THR A 53 6.33 -3.75 -10.03
CA THR A 53 5.88 -4.91 -10.80
C THR A 53 5.52 -4.53 -12.24
N ALA A 54 4.83 -3.41 -12.46
CA ALA A 54 4.45 -2.96 -13.80
C ALA A 54 5.68 -2.62 -14.66
N LEU A 55 6.67 -1.91 -14.10
CA LEU A 55 7.85 -1.49 -14.85
C LEU A 55 8.78 -2.66 -15.18
N PHE A 56 9.00 -3.57 -14.23
CA PHE A 56 9.86 -4.73 -14.42
C PHE A 56 9.20 -5.87 -15.20
N SER A 57 7.89 -5.83 -15.41
CA SER A 57 7.17 -6.77 -16.29
C SER A 57 7.15 -6.33 -17.76
N LEU A 58 7.65 -5.14 -18.11
CA LEU A 58 7.73 -4.68 -19.50
C LEU A 58 8.79 -5.47 -20.27
N SER A 59 8.39 -6.02 -21.42
CA SER A 59 9.32 -6.69 -22.34
C SER A 59 10.07 -5.68 -23.21
N ARG A 60 11.16 -6.14 -23.85
CA ARG A 60 11.87 -5.32 -24.86
C ARG A 60 10.97 -4.91 -26.03
N LEU A 61 10.02 -5.77 -26.40
CA LEU A 61 9.08 -5.50 -27.48
C LEU A 61 8.11 -4.37 -27.10
N ASP A 62 7.61 -4.39 -25.86
CA ASP A 62 6.72 -3.34 -25.35
C ASP A 62 7.38 -1.95 -25.40
N LEU A 63 8.63 -1.88 -24.95
CA LEU A 63 9.41 -0.63 -24.97
C LEU A 63 9.67 -0.14 -26.40
N GLN A 64 10.00 -1.04 -27.33
CA GLN A 64 10.15 -0.68 -28.74
C GLN A 64 8.83 -0.19 -29.35
N GLN A 65 7.71 -0.84 -29.01
CA GLN A 65 6.39 -0.44 -29.47
C GLN A 65 6.00 0.94 -28.96
N LEU A 66 6.20 1.23 -27.66
CA LEU A 66 5.96 2.55 -27.07
C LEU A 66 6.73 3.66 -27.79
N ARG A 67 7.98 3.37 -28.19
CA ARG A 67 8.82 4.31 -28.94
C ARG A 67 8.33 4.52 -30.37
N ARG A 68 7.92 3.45 -31.05
CA ARG A 68 7.34 3.50 -32.41
C ARG A 68 6.02 4.28 -32.45
N GLU A 69 5.17 4.08 -31.45
CA GLU A 69 3.89 4.76 -31.29
C GLU A 69 4.02 6.20 -30.80
N ARG A 70 5.23 6.68 -30.50
CA ARG A 70 5.51 8.00 -29.92
C ARG A 70 4.67 8.27 -28.67
N ASN A 71 4.53 7.26 -27.81
CA ASN A 71 3.78 7.39 -26.57
C ASN A 71 4.44 8.48 -25.68
N PRO A 72 3.68 9.45 -25.13
CA PRO A 72 4.24 10.55 -24.36
C PRO A 72 4.97 10.10 -23.08
N SER A 73 4.65 8.92 -22.56
CA SER A 73 5.33 8.33 -21.38
C SER A 73 6.52 7.45 -21.75
N SER A 74 6.80 7.24 -23.05
CA SER A 74 7.88 6.34 -23.51
C SER A 74 9.25 6.80 -23.01
N GLU A 75 9.57 8.08 -23.17
CA GLU A 75 10.85 8.65 -22.74
C GLU A 75 11.04 8.52 -21.23
N THR A 76 10.01 8.88 -20.44
CA THR A 76 10.05 8.73 -18.98
C THR A 76 10.24 7.27 -18.55
N ILE A 77 9.54 6.32 -19.17
CA ILE A 77 9.70 4.89 -18.84
C ILE A 77 11.12 4.41 -19.15
N HIS A 78 11.69 4.84 -20.28
CA HIS A 78 13.08 4.54 -20.62
C HIS A 78 14.05 5.13 -19.59
N GLU A 79 13.92 6.41 -19.23
CA GLU A 79 14.76 7.05 -18.22
C GLU A 79 14.71 6.32 -16.87
N LEU A 80 13.52 5.88 -16.45
CA LEU A 80 13.33 5.11 -15.22
C LEU A 80 14.07 3.76 -15.29
N LEU A 81 13.93 3.05 -16.41
CA LEU A 81 14.52 1.72 -16.61
C LEU A 81 16.01 1.74 -16.94
N ASP A 82 16.56 2.86 -17.41
CA ASP A 82 17.99 3.04 -17.67
C ASP A 82 18.83 3.11 -16.37
N GLN A 83 18.19 3.41 -15.24
CA GLN A 83 18.81 3.41 -13.91
C GLN A 83 18.10 2.44 -12.95
N PRO A 84 18.06 1.13 -13.26
CA PRO A 84 17.19 0.17 -12.58
C PRO A 84 17.51 0.04 -11.09
N ARG A 85 18.80 0.12 -10.71
CA ARG A 85 19.22 0.11 -9.30
C ARG A 85 18.67 1.30 -8.52
N ARG A 86 18.68 2.50 -9.11
CA ARG A 86 18.15 3.71 -8.45
C ARG A 86 16.63 3.66 -8.38
N LEU A 87 15.99 3.19 -9.44
CA LEU A 87 14.55 2.98 -9.51
C LEU A 87 14.07 2.06 -8.38
N ILE A 88 14.63 0.84 -8.29
CA ILE A 88 14.25 -0.16 -7.28
C ILE A 88 14.41 0.41 -5.87
N ILE A 89 15.57 0.98 -5.56
CA ILE A 89 15.81 1.57 -4.23
C ILE A 89 14.77 2.64 -3.91
N SER A 90 14.46 3.53 -4.86
CA SER A 90 13.48 4.60 -4.65
C SER A 90 12.06 4.08 -4.42
N VAL A 91 11.65 3.07 -5.20
CA VAL A 91 10.31 2.47 -5.10
C VAL A 91 10.17 1.71 -3.79
N LEU A 92 11.14 0.87 -3.44
CA LEU A 92 11.14 0.11 -2.19
C LEU A 92 11.17 1.05 -0.98
N THR A 93 12.01 2.09 -0.99
CA THR A 93 12.01 3.09 0.09
C THR A 93 10.65 3.77 0.23
N GLY A 94 9.98 4.14 -0.86
CA GLY A 94 8.64 4.73 -0.80
C GLY A 94 7.60 3.77 -0.25
N ASN A 95 7.61 2.52 -0.70
CA ASN A 95 6.73 1.48 -0.20
C ASN A 95 6.88 1.29 1.32
N GLU A 96 8.11 1.11 1.80
CA GLU A 96 8.36 0.87 3.22
C GLU A 96 8.03 2.09 4.09
N LEU A 97 8.34 3.30 3.64
CA LEU A 97 7.98 4.52 4.38
C LEU A 97 6.46 4.66 4.53
N VAL A 98 5.71 4.43 3.46
CA VAL A 98 4.25 4.49 3.48
C VAL A 98 3.68 3.36 4.34
N ASN A 99 4.22 2.15 4.27
CA ASN A 99 3.77 1.02 5.07
C ASN A 99 3.98 1.26 6.57
N ILE A 100 5.13 1.80 6.97
CA ILE A 100 5.39 2.17 8.37
C ILE A 100 4.44 3.28 8.82
N ALA A 101 4.27 4.34 8.02
CA ALA A 101 3.35 5.43 8.34
C ALA A 101 1.91 4.92 8.50
N SER A 102 1.49 4.02 7.61
CA SER A 102 0.19 3.36 7.64
C SER A 102 0.03 2.52 8.92
N ALA A 103 1.02 1.70 9.27
CA ALA A 103 0.97 0.87 10.46
C ALA A 103 0.89 1.69 11.75
N VAL A 104 1.64 2.81 11.83
CA VAL A 104 1.59 3.73 12.97
C VAL A 104 0.23 4.45 13.05
N ASN A 105 -0.31 4.91 11.92
CA ASN A 105 -1.61 5.57 11.90
C ASN A 105 -2.75 4.60 12.25
N MET A 106 -2.70 3.36 11.77
CA MET A 106 -3.65 2.32 12.16
C MET A 106 -3.56 1.99 13.65
N ALA A 107 -2.36 1.89 14.21
CA ALA A 107 -2.20 1.70 15.65
C ALA A 107 -2.88 2.82 16.45
N ALA A 108 -2.74 4.08 16.01
CA ALA A 108 -3.42 5.21 16.64
C ALA A 108 -4.95 5.13 16.51
N ILE A 109 -5.48 4.72 15.34
CA ILE A 109 -6.92 4.47 15.14
C ILE A 109 -7.42 3.41 16.12
N VAL A 110 -6.74 2.27 16.20
CA VAL A 110 -7.19 1.13 17.00
C VAL A 110 -7.12 1.42 18.50
N VAL A 111 -6.11 2.17 18.97
CA VAL A 111 -6.03 2.60 20.38
C VAL A 111 -7.15 3.57 20.77
N MET A 112 -7.69 4.34 19.82
CA MET A 112 -8.87 5.17 20.11
C MET A 112 -10.15 4.34 20.20
N LEU A 113 -10.24 3.23 19.47
CA LEU A 113 -11.45 2.39 19.40
C LEU A 113 -11.51 1.30 20.47
N TYR A 114 -10.36 0.84 20.98
CA TYR A 114 -10.26 -0.32 21.86
C TYR A 114 -9.39 -0.04 23.08
N GLU A 115 -9.65 -0.78 24.16
CA GLU A 115 -8.77 -0.81 25.34
C GLU A 115 -7.34 -1.24 24.94
N PRO A 116 -6.30 -0.68 25.58
CA PRO A 116 -4.90 -0.88 25.18
C PRO A 116 -4.48 -2.35 25.01
N GLU A 117 -4.97 -3.25 25.86
CA GLU A 117 -4.67 -4.68 25.81
C GLU A 117 -5.22 -5.35 24.55
N LYS A 118 -6.44 -4.97 24.13
CA LYS A 118 -7.09 -5.49 22.92
C LYS A 118 -6.55 -4.81 21.66
N ALA A 119 -6.27 -3.51 21.74
CA ALA A 119 -5.86 -2.69 20.63
C ALA A 119 -4.61 -3.25 19.92
N PHE A 120 -3.64 -3.75 20.68
CA PHE A 120 -2.43 -4.36 20.10
C PHE A 120 -2.75 -5.57 19.21
N VAL A 121 -3.53 -6.53 19.72
CA VAL A 121 -3.87 -7.76 19.01
C VAL A 121 -4.73 -7.44 17.79
N ILE A 122 -5.73 -6.58 17.94
CA ILE A 122 -6.62 -6.16 16.85
C ILE A 122 -5.84 -5.45 15.76
N ASN A 123 -4.96 -4.51 16.11
CA ASN A 123 -4.12 -3.82 15.13
C ASN A 123 -3.25 -4.81 14.35
N MET A 124 -2.61 -5.77 15.02
CA MET A 124 -1.79 -6.78 14.36
C MET A 124 -2.63 -7.63 13.38
N VAL A 125 -3.75 -8.17 13.85
CA VAL A 125 -4.61 -9.08 13.07
C VAL A 125 -5.26 -8.37 11.88
N VAL A 126 -5.57 -7.08 11.99
CA VAL A 126 -6.18 -6.30 10.90
C VAL A 126 -5.12 -5.75 9.95
N MET A 127 -4.07 -5.12 10.48
CA MET A 127 -3.14 -4.33 9.67
C MET A 127 -2.25 -5.18 8.77
N ILE A 128 -1.81 -6.34 9.25
CA ILE A 128 -0.97 -7.27 8.47
C ILE A 128 -1.69 -7.72 7.17
N PRO A 129 -2.87 -8.37 7.23
CA PRO A 129 -3.56 -8.78 6.01
C PRO A 129 -4.02 -7.58 5.20
N LEU A 130 -4.35 -6.44 5.81
CA LEU A 130 -4.73 -5.23 5.08
C LEU A 130 -3.59 -4.73 4.18
N LEU A 131 -2.37 -4.59 4.71
CA LEU A 131 -1.21 -4.19 3.91
C LEU A 131 -0.82 -5.27 2.91
N LEU A 132 -0.75 -6.54 3.33
CA LEU A 132 -0.35 -7.62 2.44
C LEU A 132 -1.32 -7.78 1.28
N LEU A 133 -2.63 -7.77 1.53
CA LEU A 133 -3.61 -7.98 0.48
C LEU A 133 -3.82 -6.72 -0.35
N LEU A 134 -4.08 -5.57 0.28
CA LEU A 134 -4.46 -4.35 -0.44
C LEU A 134 -3.27 -3.47 -0.84
N GLY A 135 -2.21 -3.44 -0.04
CA GLY A 135 -0.99 -2.68 -0.33
C GLY A 135 -0.03 -3.43 -1.25
N GLU A 136 -0.03 -4.78 -1.22
CA GLU A 136 1.00 -5.56 -1.89
C GLU A 136 0.50 -6.57 -2.94
N VAL A 137 -0.16 -7.64 -2.51
CA VAL A 137 -0.49 -8.78 -3.39
C VAL A 137 -1.49 -8.36 -4.48
N THR A 138 -2.57 -7.68 -4.12
CA THR A 138 -3.62 -7.30 -5.09
C THR A 138 -3.11 -6.29 -6.13
N PRO A 139 -2.43 -5.18 -5.74
CA PRO A 139 -1.91 -4.22 -6.69
C PRO A 139 -0.85 -4.81 -7.64
N LYS A 140 0.05 -5.65 -7.11
CA LYS A 140 1.05 -6.38 -7.94
C LYS A 140 0.35 -7.28 -8.96
N THR A 141 -0.65 -8.05 -8.53
CA THR A 141 -1.43 -8.93 -9.42
C THR A 141 -2.09 -8.14 -10.55
N ILE A 142 -2.70 -7.00 -10.25
CA ILE A 142 -3.34 -6.13 -11.26
C ILE A 142 -2.31 -5.56 -12.25
N ALA A 143 -1.13 -5.15 -11.74
CA ALA A 143 -0.07 -4.58 -12.55
C ALA A 143 0.51 -5.55 -13.59
N VAL A 144 0.66 -6.83 -13.25
CA VAL A 144 1.19 -7.86 -14.16
C VAL A 144 0.29 -8.11 -15.36
N VAL A 145 -1.04 -7.95 -15.22
CA VAL A 145 -2.01 -8.26 -16.30
C VAL A 145 -1.86 -7.31 -17.49
N ASN A 146 -1.56 -6.03 -17.25
CA ASN A 146 -1.34 -5.06 -18.33
C ASN A 146 -0.26 -4.04 -17.96
N PRO A 147 1.03 -4.46 -18.00
CA PRO A 147 2.13 -3.63 -17.54
C PRO A 147 2.31 -2.40 -18.42
N VAL A 148 2.05 -2.48 -19.73
CA VAL A 148 2.16 -1.34 -20.66
C VAL A 148 1.19 -0.23 -20.29
N ARG A 149 -0.10 -0.55 -20.13
CA ARG A 149 -1.12 0.45 -19.76
C ARG A 149 -0.88 1.00 -18.37
N TYR A 150 -0.50 0.16 -17.41
CA TYR A 150 -0.26 0.58 -16.03
C TYR A 150 0.96 1.51 -15.95
N SER A 151 2.08 1.10 -16.55
CA SER A 151 3.32 1.88 -16.58
C SER A 151 3.13 3.24 -17.26
N THR A 152 2.43 3.29 -18.39
CA THR A 152 2.25 4.54 -19.16
C THR A 152 1.26 5.52 -18.54
N ARG A 153 0.16 5.04 -17.94
CA ARG A 153 -0.93 5.90 -17.45
C ARG A 153 -0.83 6.24 -15.97
N ILE A 154 -0.31 5.32 -15.16
CA ILE A 154 -0.33 5.43 -13.71
C ILE A 154 1.07 5.68 -13.16
N VAL A 155 2.08 4.95 -13.63
CA VAL A 155 3.41 4.94 -12.98
C VAL A 155 4.34 6.05 -13.45
N ALA A 156 4.47 6.26 -14.77
CA ALA A 156 5.57 7.03 -15.35
C ALA A 156 5.75 8.42 -14.73
N LYS A 157 4.70 9.26 -14.73
CA LYS A 157 4.80 10.64 -14.23
C LYS A 157 4.95 10.73 -12.70
N PRO A 158 4.09 10.06 -11.89
CA PRO A 158 4.19 10.17 -10.44
C PRO A 158 5.50 9.58 -9.90
N LEU A 159 5.98 8.48 -10.48
CA LEU A 159 7.22 7.86 -10.03
C LEU A 159 8.45 8.66 -10.40
N TRP A 160 8.48 9.29 -11.58
CA TRP A 160 9.54 10.21 -11.95
C TRP A 160 9.64 11.39 -10.96
N LEU A 161 8.50 11.96 -10.56
CA LEU A 161 8.44 13.01 -9.54
C LEU A 161 8.97 12.52 -8.20
N TRP A 162 8.54 11.33 -7.76
CA TRP A 162 9.00 10.70 -6.52
C TRP A 162 10.52 10.52 -6.47
N ILE A 163 11.11 9.97 -7.54
CA ILE A 163 12.56 9.74 -7.63
C ILE A 163 13.34 11.05 -7.56
N ARG A 164 12.79 12.14 -8.10
CA ARG A 164 13.39 13.47 -8.00
C ARG A 164 13.32 14.02 -6.57
N LEU A 165 12.21 13.79 -5.87
CA LEU A 165 12.02 14.20 -4.47
C LEU A 165 12.96 13.44 -3.51
N ILE A 166 13.18 12.14 -3.73
CA ILE A 166 14.05 11.31 -2.88
C ILE A 166 15.53 11.42 -3.25
N ALA A 167 15.87 11.91 -4.44
CA ALA A 167 17.25 12.08 -4.90
C ALA A 167 18.23 12.71 -3.87
N PRO A 168 17.91 13.84 -3.21
CA PRO A 168 18.83 14.44 -2.24
C PRO A 168 19.13 13.54 -1.04
N VAL A 169 18.12 12.80 -0.56
CA VAL A 169 18.28 11.86 0.56
C VAL A 169 19.20 10.70 0.15
N GLN A 170 19.01 10.16 -1.06
CA GLN A 170 19.87 9.10 -1.58
C GLN A 170 21.33 9.53 -1.79
N TRP A 171 21.55 10.79 -2.16
CA TRP A 171 22.90 11.34 -2.30
C TRP A 171 23.59 11.48 -0.94
N ALA A 172 22.87 11.99 0.07
CA ALA A 172 23.40 12.14 1.42
C ALA A 172 23.81 10.81 2.10
N VAL A 173 23.16 9.69 1.75
CA VAL A 173 23.51 8.36 2.29
C VAL A 173 24.68 7.72 1.53
N ARG A 174 24.98 8.20 0.31
CA ARG A 174 26.05 7.67 -0.55
C ARG A 174 27.33 8.51 -0.55
N GLY A 175 27.27 9.74 -0.06
CA GLY A 175 28.43 10.62 0.16
C GLY A 175 29.05 10.37 1.52
#